data_AF-A0A6V7L7I6-F1
#
_entry.id   AF-A0A6V7L7I6-F1
#
_cell.length_a   1.000
_cell.length_b   1.000
_cell.length_c   1.000
_cell.angle_alpha   90.00
_cell.angle_beta   90.00
_cell.angle_gamma   90.00
#
_symmetry.space_group_name_H-M   'P 1'
#
loop_
_entity.id
_entity.type
_entity.pdbx_description
1 polymer ?
#
loop_
_entity_poly.entity_id
_entity_poly.type
_entity_poly.pdbx_seq_one_letter_code
_entity_poly.pdbx_strand_id
1 'polypeptide(L)'
;FTIVEKKIKTLQEMTERERYEMLCRGEIPVSHQLQKELKCRYVDRGIPFLKIAPFKEEEAYHEPRIVIYHDVIYDDEIDTIKRLAQPR
;
A
#
# COMPACT_ATOMS: atom_id res chain seq x y z
N PHE A 1 -6.57 36.99 -19.11
CA PHE A 1 -6.27 35.71 -18.43
C PHE A 1 -7.29 34.69 -18.91
N THR A 2 -6.99 33.95 -19.98
CA THR A 2 -7.85 32.87 -20.44
C THR A 2 -7.67 31.68 -19.52
N ILE A 3 -8.67 31.40 -18.69
CA ILE A 3 -8.77 30.11 -18.00
C ILE A 3 -9.04 29.10 -19.12
N VAL A 4 -8.00 28.39 -19.54
CA VAL A 4 -8.17 27.22 -20.40
C VAL A 4 -8.82 26.16 -19.53
N GLU A 5 -10.13 25.96 -19.70
CA GLU A 5 -10.84 24.83 -19.12
C GLU A 5 -10.20 23.56 -19.70
N LYS A 6 -9.24 22.98 -18.97
CA LYS A 6 -8.70 21.66 -19.30
C LYS A 6 -9.81 20.65 -19.06
N LYS A 7 -10.38 20.14 -20.16
CA LYS A 7 -11.29 19.00 -20.14
C LYS A 7 -10.57 17.82 -19.47
N ILE A 8 -11.01 17.45 -18.27
CA ILE A 8 -10.47 16.31 -17.54
C ILE A 8 -10.84 15.05 -18.33
N LYS A 9 -9.83 14.31 -18.80
CA LYS A 9 -10.02 13.01 -19.46
C LYS A 9 -10.66 12.05 -18.47
N THR A 10 -11.58 11.21 -18.94
CA THR A 10 -12.12 10.12 -18.13
C THR A 10 -11.06 9.02 -17.93
N LEU A 11 -11.15 8.20 -16.87
CA LEU A 11 -10.18 7.14 -16.57
C LEU A 11 -9.93 6.17 -17.74
N GLN A 12 -10.93 5.97 -18.59
CA GLN A 12 -10.85 5.09 -19.77
C GLN A 12 -10.07 5.72 -20.94
N GLU A 13 -10.02 7.05 -21.00
CA GLU A 13 -9.32 7.81 -22.04
C GLU A 13 -7.85 8.11 -21.68
N MET A 14 -7.43 7.76 -20.47
CA MET A 14 -6.07 7.99 -19.97
C MET A 14 -5.14 6.86 -20.37
N THR A 15 -3.90 7.22 -20.70
CA THR A 15 -2.81 6.24 -20.87
C THR A 15 -2.52 5.53 -19.55
N GLU A 16 -1.93 4.34 -19.63
CA GLU A 16 -1.56 3.54 -18.46
C GLU A 16 -0.62 4.31 -17.53
N ARG A 17 0.36 5.02 -18.09
CA ARG A 17 1.26 5.91 -17.33
C ARG A 17 0.52 7.04 -16.61
N GLU A 18 -0.39 7.74 -17.29
CA GLU A 18 -1.18 8.82 -16.67
C GLU A 18 -2.00 8.26 -15.48
N ARG A 19 -2.62 7.09 -15.64
CA ARG A 19 -3.38 6.42 -14.56
C ARG A 19 -2.49 6.02 -13.39
N TYR A 20 -1.31 5.47 -13.65
CA TYR A 20 -0.33 5.12 -12.63
C TYR A 20 0.10 6.36 -11.82
N GLU A 21 0.47 7.43 -12.50
CA GLU A 21 0.92 8.66 -11.83
C GLU A 21 -0.21 9.30 -10.98
N MET A 22 -1.48 9.19 -11.39
CA MET A 22 -2.62 9.61 -10.57
C MET A 22 -2.76 8.78 -9.28
N LEU A 23 -2.59 7.46 -9.37
CA LEU A 23 -2.65 6.58 -8.20
C LEU A 23 -1.56 6.95 -7.19
N CYS A 24 -0.33 7.21 -7.66
CA CYS A 24 0.78 7.64 -6.80
C CYS A 24 0.52 8.97 -6.08
N ARG A 25 -0.31 9.86 -6.65
CA ARG A 25 -0.71 11.13 -6.04
C ARG A 25 -1.96 11.03 -5.17
N GLY A 26 -2.63 9.87 -5.14
CA GLY A 26 -3.87 9.66 -4.39
C GLY A 26 -5.10 10.34 -5.01
N GLU A 27 -5.07 10.66 -6.31
CA GLU A 27 -6.18 11.34 -6.99
C GLU A 27 -7.38 10.43 -7.26
N ILE A 28 -7.19 9.11 -7.15
CA ILE A 28 -8.24 8.10 -7.31
C ILE A 28 -8.51 7.50 -5.93
N PRO A 29 -9.52 7.98 -5.19
CA PRO A 29 -9.83 7.45 -3.88
C PRO A 29 -10.46 6.06 -3.98
N VAL A 30 -10.13 5.21 -3.01
CA VAL A 30 -10.86 3.96 -2.77
C VAL A 30 -12.28 4.29 -2.32
N SER A 31 -13.29 3.49 -2.69
CA SER A 31 -14.67 3.75 -2.26
C SER A 31 -14.79 3.72 -0.73
N HIS A 32 -15.60 4.61 -0.15
CA HIS A 32 -15.79 4.65 1.31
C HIS A 32 -16.37 3.35 1.87
N GLN A 33 -17.18 2.65 1.07
CA GLN A 33 -17.72 1.34 1.43
C GLN A 33 -16.60 0.33 1.63
N LEU A 34 -15.65 0.27 0.70
CA LEU A 34 -14.51 -0.64 0.81
C LEU A 34 -13.59 -0.24 1.96
N GLN A 35 -13.28 1.06 2.09
CA GLN A 35 -12.44 1.55 3.19
C GLN A 35 -13.00 1.20 4.57
N LYS A 36 -14.33 1.22 4.74
CA LYS A 36 -14.99 0.85 5.99
C LYS A 36 -14.82 -0.63 6.35
N GLU A 37 -14.64 -1.50 5.36
CA GLU A 37 -14.51 -2.94 5.56
C GLU A 37 -13.08 -3.35 5.93
N LEU A 38 -12.09 -2.53 5.56
CA LEU A 38 -10.67 -2.75 5.88
C LEU A 38 -10.43 -2.70 7.39
N LYS A 39 -9.59 -3.62 7.88
CA LYS A 39 -9.29 -3.76 9.31
C LYS A 39 -7.79 -3.85 9.57
N CYS A 40 -7.39 -3.31 10.73
CA CYS A 40 -6.09 -3.56 11.33
C CYS A 40 -6.24 -4.61 12.43
N ARG A 41 -5.37 -5.63 12.45
CA ARG A 41 -5.42 -6.72 13.42
C ARG A 41 -4.05 -7.26 13.76
N TYR A 42 -3.92 -7.72 14.99
CA TYR A 42 -2.77 -8.51 15.44
C TYR A 42 -2.95 -9.95 14.97
N VAL A 43 -1.93 -10.50 14.29
CA VAL A 43 -1.98 -11.86 13.73
C VAL A 43 -0.81 -12.70 14.23
N ASP A 44 -1.12 -13.90 14.73
CA ASP A 44 -0.13 -14.90 15.14
C ASP A 44 -0.03 -16.06 14.14
N ARG A 45 -1.10 -16.31 13.38
CA ARG A 45 -1.21 -17.41 12.38
C ARG A 45 -0.81 -18.78 12.93
N GLY A 46 -1.00 -19.03 14.23
CA GLY A 46 -0.64 -20.28 14.89
C GLY A 46 0.86 -20.45 15.17
N ILE A 47 1.69 -19.44 14.88
CA ILE A 47 3.14 -19.49 15.12
C ILE A 47 3.41 -19.23 16.61
N PRO A 48 4.06 -20.16 17.35
CA PRO A 48 4.21 -20.03 18.81
C PRO A 48 4.84 -18.72 19.27
N PHE A 49 5.85 -18.22 18.56
CA PHE A 49 6.49 -16.95 18.88
C PHE A 49 5.55 -15.75 18.70
N LEU A 50 4.74 -15.74 17.64
CA LEU A 50 3.81 -14.65 17.36
C LEU A 50 2.61 -14.62 18.31
N LYS A 51 2.41 -15.65 19.14
CA LYS A 51 1.47 -15.57 20.26
C LYS A 51 1.93 -14.60 21.35
N ILE A 52 3.25 -14.40 21.47
CA ILE A 52 3.88 -13.47 22.41
C ILE A 52 4.05 -12.10 21.74
N ALA A 53 4.51 -12.10 20.48
CA ALA A 53 4.77 -10.91 19.69
C ALA A 53 4.00 -10.95 18.35
N PRO A 54 2.68 -10.70 18.35
CA PRO A 54 1.88 -10.79 17.14
C PRO A 54 2.21 -9.69 16.15
N PHE A 55 2.15 -10.01 14.86
CA PHE A 55 2.38 -9.03 13.81
C PHE A 55 1.20 -8.08 13.67
N LYS A 56 1.49 -6.81 13.42
CA LYS A 56 0.52 -5.76 13.11
C LYS A 56 0.17 -5.84 11.63
N GLU A 57 -0.95 -6.48 11.28
CA GLU A 57 -1.43 -6.57 9.90
C GLU A 57 -2.50 -5.49 9.65
N GLU A 58 -2.29 -4.68 8.62
CA GLU A 58 -3.25 -3.72 8.07
C GLU A 58 -3.73 -4.20 6.70
N GLU A 59 -5.05 -4.28 6.51
CA GLU A 59 -5.65 -4.56 5.21
C GLU A 59 -5.68 -3.28 4.36
N ALA A 60 -5.00 -3.29 3.22
CA ALA A 60 -5.01 -2.17 2.28
C ALA A 60 -6.04 -2.36 1.16
N TYR A 61 -6.34 -3.61 0.80
CA TYR A 61 -7.31 -3.96 -0.23
C TYR A 61 -7.79 -5.41 -0.11
N HIS A 62 -9.02 -5.71 -0.52
CA HIS A 62 -9.59 -7.06 -0.39
C HIS A 62 -9.39 -7.94 -1.64
N GLU A 63 -9.54 -7.40 -2.86
CA GLU A 63 -9.51 -8.18 -4.11
C GLU A 63 -8.80 -7.44 -5.26
N PRO A 64 -7.48 -7.67 -5.48
CA PRO A 64 -6.65 -8.68 -4.83
C PRO A 64 -6.33 -8.32 -3.37
N ARG A 65 -6.11 -9.34 -2.52
CA ARG A 65 -5.82 -9.12 -1.10
C ARG A 65 -4.44 -8.48 -0.93
N ILE A 66 -4.41 -7.22 -0.51
CA ILE A 66 -3.18 -6.48 -0.20
C ILE A 66 -3.16 -6.20 1.30
N VAL A 67 -2.06 -6.58 1.95
CA VAL A 67 -1.85 -6.33 3.39
C VAL A 67 -0.48 -5.71 3.62
N ILE A 68 -0.42 -4.83 4.62
CA ILE A 68 0.80 -4.17 5.09
C ILE A 68 1.10 -4.71 6.48
N TYR A 69 2.33 -5.14 6.70
CA TYR A 69 2.81 -5.54 8.01
C TYR A 69 3.67 -4.42 8.58
N HIS A 70 3.33 -3.97 9.79
CA HIS A 70 4.07 -2.90 10.47
C HIS A 70 5.05 -3.48 11.49
N ASP A 71 6.22 -2.82 11.59
CA ASP A 71 7.26 -3.10 12.58
C ASP A 71 7.74 -4.56 12.62
N VAL A 72 7.78 -5.22 11.46
CA VAL A 72 8.22 -6.64 11.35
C VAL A 72 9.72 -6.82 11.22
N ILE A 73 10.46 -5.77 10.85
CA ILE A 73 11.91 -5.78 10.67
C ILE A 73 12.44 -4.48 11.30
N TYR A 74 13.49 -4.58 12.11
CA TYR A 74 14.13 -3.41 12.72
C TYR A 74 14.99 -2.64 11.71
N ASP A 75 15.23 -1.35 11.96
CA ASP A 75 15.98 -0.48 11.04
C ASP A 75 17.40 -1.00 10.76
N ASP A 76 18.07 -1.58 11.75
CA ASP A 76 19.41 -2.17 11.63
C ASP A 76 19.42 -3.46 10.78
N GLU A 77 18.38 -4.27 10.89
CA GLU A 77 18.16 -5.43 10.02
C GLU A 77 17.90 -4.97 8.57
N ILE A 78 17.07 -3.94 8.38
CA ILE A 78 16.81 -3.33 7.06
C ILE A 78 18.12 -2.86 6.44
N ASP A 79 18.96 -2.15 7.19
CA ASP A 79 20.24 -1.64 6.69
C ASP A 79 21.23 -2.77 6.40
N THR A 80 21.20 -3.84 7.19
CA THR A 80 21.96 -5.05 6.91
C THR A 80 21.53 -5.68 5.59
N ILE A 81 20.22 -5.84 5.36
CA ILE A 81 19.69 -6.37 4.10
C ILE A 81 20.10 -5.50 2.92
N LYS A 82 19.97 -4.17 3.02
CA LYS A 82 20.39 -3.22 1.97
C LYS A 82 21.88 -3.39 1.64
N ARG A 83 22.75 -3.51 2.65
CA ARG A 83 24.19 -3.71 2.46
C ARG A 83 24.49 -5.03 1.75
N LEU A 84 23.80 -6.11 2.12
CA LEU A 84 23.98 -7.43 1.51
C LEU A 84 23.45 -7.51 0.08
N ALA A 85 22.45 -6.71 -0.28
CA ALA A 85 21.84 -6.68 -1.60
C ALA A 85 22.64 -5.85 -2.63
N GLN A 86 23.71 -5.16 -2.23
CA GLN A 86 24.53 -4.40 -3.16
C GLN A 86 25.21 -5.34 -4.18
N PRO A 87 25.19 -5.02 -5.48
CA PRO A 87 25.86 -5.83 -6.50
C PRO A 87 27.38 -5.86 -6.26
N ARG A 88 28.00 -6.99 -6.58
CA ARG A 88 29.46 -7.14 -6.54
C ARG A 88 30.15 -6.49 -7.72
#